data_AF-A0A2C1KAP5-F1
#
_entry.id   AF-A0A2C1KAP5-F1
#
_cell.length_a   1.000
_cell.length_b   1.000
_cell.length_c   1.000
_cell.angle_alpha   90.00
_cell.angle_beta   90.00
_cell.angle_gamma   90.00
#
_symmetry.space_group_name_H-M   'P 1'
#
loop_
_entity.id
_entity.type
_entity.pdbx_description
1 polymer ?
#
loop_
_entity_poly.entity_id
_entity_poly.type
_entity_poly.pdbx_seq_one_letter_code
_entity_poly.pdbx_strand_id
1 'polypeptide(L)'
;MEKLKKLLWAKKLNKLKRDIEKEGDSLAKIYKMVSFRIINGSLSEFQSNTSNSAYDSSSERFYVSKIPPITIEALIKELKRISHNTIAIQLEFDEYNGGKNVEIEFYDLKSKKDIHHLFEIVKPPCSVALSERFYYEFIDKLREGAYPTESK
;
A
#
# COMPACT_ATOMS: atom_id res chain seq x y z
N MET A 1 7.77 38.38 21.84
CA MET A 1 6.42 38.02 21.32
C MET A 1 6.43 37.01 20.18
N GLU A 2 7.36 37.10 19.22
CA GLU A 2 7.36 36.23 18.04
C GLU A 2 7.60 34.74 18.33
N LYS A 3 8.50 34.41 19.28
CA LYS A 3 8.73 33.03 19.74
C LYS A 3 7.46 32.39 20.32
N LEU A 4 6.66 33.16 21.05
CA LEU A 4 5.40 32.67 21.67
C LEU A 4 4.35 32.35 20.60
N LYS A 5 4.24 33.20 19.55
CA LYS A 5 3.36 32.96 18.40
C LYS A 5 3.77 31.70 17.62
N LYS A 6 5.07 31.51 17.36
CA LYS A 6 5.60 30.29 16.71
C LYS A 6 5.29 29.03 17.52
N LEU A 7 5.44 29.09 18.84
CA LEU A 7 5.14 27.96 19.73
C LEU A 7 3.64 27.62 19.77
N LEU A 8 2.76 28.63 19.80
CA LEU A 8 1.32 28.43 19.72
C LEU A 8 0.91 27.81 18.38
N TRP A 9 1.52 28.26 17.29
CA TRP A 9 1.25 27.75 15.95
C TRP A 9 1.68 26.29 15.81
N ALA A 10 2.89 25.94 16.28
CA ALA A 10 3.36 24.56 16.31
C ALA A 10 2.44 23.64 17.14
N LYS A 11 1.94 24.11 18.29
CA LYS A 11 0.97 23.35 19.10
C LYS A 11 -0.35 23.11 18.36
N LYS A 12 -0.87 24.13 17.66
CA LYS A 12 -2.09 23.99 16.83
C LYS A 12 -1.87 23.00 15.69
N LEU A 13 -0.74 23.09 15.00
CA LEU A 13 -0.37 22.17 13.92
C LEU A 13 -0.29 20.72 14.42
N ASN A 14 0.37 20.49 15.56
CA ASN A 14 0.47 19.16 16.15
C ASN A 14 -0.88 18.61 16.61
N LYS A 15 -1.79 19.47 17.10
CA LYS A 15 -3.15 19.05 17.40
C LYS A 15 -3.88 18.62 16.13
N LEU A 16 -3.85 19.44 15.08
CA LEU A 16 -4.50 19.14 13.81
C LEU A 16 -3.99 17.82 13.19
N LYS A 17 -2.68 17.59 13.20
CA LYS A 17 -2.10 16.32 12.73
C LYS A 17 -2.67 15.10 13.45
N ARG A 18 -2.75 15.16 14.78
CA ARG A 18 -3.33 14.06 15.59
C ARG A 18 -4.82 13.86 15.32
N ASP A 19 -5.55 14.94 15.09
CA ASP A 19 -6.98 14.85 14.80
C ASP A 19 -7.20 14.19 13.42
N ILE A 20 -6.38 14.55 12.42
CA ILE A 20 -6.37 13.92 11.08
C ILE A 20 -5.95 12.44 11.14
N GLU A 21 -4.95 12.10 11.93
CA GLU A 21 -4.49 10.71 12.12
C GLU A 21 -5.60 9.84 12.72
N LYS A 22 -6.30 10.34 13.75
CA LYS A 22 -7.42 9.62 14.38
C LYS A 22 -8.61 9.42 13.45
N GLU A 23 -8.93 10.43 12.65
CA GLU A 23 -9.98 10.32 11.65
C GLU A 23 -9.60 9.28 10.60
N GLY A 24 -8.34 9.29 10.16
CA GLY A 24 -7.81 8.30 9.21
C GLY A 24 -7.83 6.87 9.73
N ASP A 25 -7.48 6.65 11.00
CA ASP A 25 -7.59 5.35 11.66
C ASP A 25 -9.06 4.88 11.76
N SER A 26 -9.98 5.82 11.99
CA SER A 26 -11.41 5.51 12.09
C SER A 26 -11.98 5.09 10.74
N LEU A 27 -11.61 5.80 9.67
CA LEU A 27 -11.99 5.45 8.30
C LEU A 27 -11.40 4.11 7.87
N ALA A 28 -10.12 3.86 8.17
CA ALA A 28 -9.49 2.58 7.87
C ALA A 28 -10.24 1.40 8.53
N LYS A 29 -10.75 1.57 9.75
CA LYS A 29 -11.60 0.56 10.40
C LYS A 29 -12.96 0.40 9.73
N ILE A 30 -13.62 1.51 9.36
CA ILE A 30 -14.92 1.49 8.67
C ILE A 30 -14.81 0.74 7.34
N TYR A 31 -13.73 0.98 6.60
CA TYR A 31 -13.45 0.34 5.31
C TYR A 31 -12.71 -0.99 5.45
N LYS A 32 -12.52 -1.49 6.68
CA LYS A 32 -11.82 -2.75 6.99
C LYS A 32 -10.50 -2.88 6.23
N MET A 33 -9.74 -1.80 6.18
CA MET A 33 -8.53 -1.76 5.39
C MET A 33 -7.46 -2.70 5.92
N VAL A 34 -6.72 -3.29 5.00
CA VAL A 34 -5.54 -4.10 5.29
C VAL A 34 -4.45 -3.65 4.34
N SER A 35 -3.27 -3.30 4.86
CA SER A 35 -2.16 -2.84 4.01
C SER A 35 -0.91 -3.69 4.21
N PHE A 36 -0.23 -3.93 3.09
CA PHE A 36 1.02 -4.69 3.04
C PHE A 36 2.10 -3.91 2.31
N ARG A 37 3.36 -4.13 2.69
CA ARG A 37 4.53 -3.61 1.98
C ARG A 37 5.47 -4.72 1.61
N ILE A 38 6.05 -4.60 0.42
CA ILE A 38 7.12 -5.45 -0.04
C ILE A 38 8.34 -4.58 -0.31
N ILE A 39 9.40 -4.80 0.45
CA ILE A 39 10.67 -4.07 0.34
C ILE A 39 11.76 -5.10 0.17
N ASN A 40 12.45 -5.07 -0.98
CA ASN A 40 13.56 -5.99 -1.26
C ASN A 40 13.20 -7.47 -1.03
N GLY A 41 12.01 -7.88 -1.47
CA GLY A 41 11.46 -9.24 -1.34
C GLY A 41 10.80 -9.55 0.00
N SER A 42 11.03 -8.74 1.04
CA SER A 42 10.45 -8.91 2.37
C SER A 42 9.05 -8.32 2.43
N LEU A 43 8.08 -9.12 2.87
CA LEU A 43 6.67 -8.76 2.99
C LEU A 43 6.32 -8.49 4.45
N SER A 44 5.62 -7.39 4.73
CA SER A 44 5.08 -7.09 6.06
C SER A 44 3.68 -6.46 5.98
N GLU A 45 2.83 -6.85 6.92
CA GLU A 45 1.55 -6.17 7.17
C GLU A 45 1.79 -4.94 8.05
N PHE A 46 1.06 -3.85 7.80
CA PHE A 46 1.14 -2.64 8.60
C PHE A 46 -0.24 -2.02 8.81
N GLN A 47 -0.37 -1.19 9.83
CA GLN A 47 -1.63 -0.53 10.15
C GLN A 47 -2.00 0.48 9.05
N SER A 48 -3.14 0.25 8.39
CA SER A 48 -3.72 1.17 7.41
C SER A 48 -4.17 2.48 8.05
N ASN A 49 -3.96 3.60 7.36
CA ASN A 49 -4.45 4.91 7.76
C ASN A 49 -4.74 5.75 6.50
N THR A 50 -5.98 6.18 6.31
CA THR A 50 -6.38 6.89 5.07
C THR A 50 -5.77 8.29 4.92
N SER A 51 -5.16 8.83 5.98
CA SER A 51 -4.59 10.18 6.00
C SER A 51 -3.08 10.21 5.76
N ASN A 52 -2.38 9.06 5.85
CA ASN A 52 -0.94 8.96 5.69
C ASN A 52 -0.48 7.55 5.27
N SER A 53 -1.13 6.97 4.26
CA SER A 53 -0.81 5.60 3.83
C SER A 53 0.42 5.51 2.93
N ALA A 54 0.76 6.57 2.19
CA ALA A 54 1.86 6.53 1.24
C ALA A 54 3.20 6.16 1.92
N TYR A 55 3.91 5.18 1.37
CA TYR A 55 5.22 4.76 1.87
C TYR A 55 6.25 5.89 1.79
N ASP A 56 6.32 6.56 0.64
CA ASP A 56 7.16 7.72 0.41
C ASP A 56 6.41 8.75 -0.44
N SER A 57 6.16 9.92 0.14
CA SER A 57 5.45 11.02 -0.52
C SER A 57 6.30 11.78 -1.55
N SER A 58 7.62 11.54 -1.58
CA SER A 58 8.56 12.23 -2.47
C SER A 58 8.95 11.43 -3.71
N SER A 59 8.71 10.12 -3.69
CA SER A 59 9.02 9.22 -4.80
C SER A 59 7.98 9.28 -5.93
N GLU A 60 8.41 8.99 -7.16
CA GLU A 60 7.48 8.71 -8.25
C GLU A 60 6.69 7.43 -7.95
N ARG A 61 5.38 7.45 -8.23
CA ARG A 61 4.47 6.33 -7.97
C ARG A 61 3.82 5.86 -9.26
N PHE A 62 3.72 4.55 -9.40
CA PHE A 62 2.96 3.88 -10.45
C PHE A 62 1.94 2.95 -9.84
N TYR A 63 0.75 2.92 -10.43
CA TYR A 63 -0.38 2.15 -9.93
C TYR A 63 -0.70 1.03 -10.92
N VAL A 64 -1.00 -0.17 -10.42
CA VAL A 64 -1.51 -1.25 -11.26
C VAL A 64 -2.98 -0.98 -11.58
N SER A 65 -3.33 -0.80 -12.86
CA SER A 65 -4.72 -0.56 -13.29
C SER A 65 -5.50 -1.85 -13.51
N LYS A 66 -4.81 -2.99 -13.64
CA LYS A 66 -5.42 -4.29 -13.86
C LYS A 66 -4.54 -5.43 -13.36
N ILE A 67 -5.13 -6.37 -12.61
CA ILE A 67 -4.47 -7.62 -12.24
C ILE A 67 -4.53 -8.59 -13.43
N PRO A 68 -3.39 -9.13 -13.90
CA PRO A 68 -3.38 -10.14 -14.96
C PRO A 68 -4.06 -11.44 -14.50
N PRO A 69 -4.57 -12.28 -15.44
CA PRO A 69 -5.18 -13.55 -15.10
C PRO A 69 -4.12 -14.60 -14.69
N ILE A 70 -3.61 -14.47 -13.47
CA ILE A 70 -2.60 -15.34 -12.87
C ILE A 70 -3.05 -15.80 -11.48
N THR A 71 -2.41 -16.85 -10.95
CA THR A 71 -2.67 -17.28 -9.57
C THR A 71 -2.13 -16.25 -8.58
N ILE A 72 -2.72 -16.20 -7.39
CA ILE A 72 -2.30 -15.30 -6.32
C ILE A 72 -0.85 -15.57 -5.91
N GLU A 73 -0.42 -16.83 -5.87
CA GLU A 73 0.96 -17.20 -5.56
C GLU A 73 1.94 -16.66 -6.62
N ALA A 74 1.58 -16.79 -7.90
CA ALA A 74 2.40 -16.25 -8.99
C ALA A 74 2.47 -14.72 -8.91
N LEU A 75 1.34 -14.06 -8.61
CA LEU A 75 1.28 -12.62 -8.40
C LEU A 75 2.21 -12.18 -7.27
N ILE A 76 2.09 -12.78 -6.08
CA ILE A 76 2.94 -12.45 -4.92
C ILE A 76 4.42 -12.67 -5.24
N LYS A 77 4.77 -13.77 -5.92
CA LYS A 77 6.13 -14.07 -6.34
C LYS A 77 6.70 -12.99 -7.27
N GLU A 78 5.91 -12.56 -8.26
CA GLU A 78 6.32 -11.50 -9.17
C GLU A 78 6.46 -10.15 -8.46
N LEU A 79 5.54 -9.79 -7.56
CA LEU A 79 5.66 -8.58 -6.74
C LEU A 79 6.95 -8.62 -5.89
N LYS A 80 7.25 -9.75 -5.23
CA LYS A 80 8.52 -9.93 -4.50
C LYS A 80 9.73 -9.76 -5.42
N ARG A 81 9.74 -10.38 -6.60
CA ARG A 81 10.83 -10.22 -7.59
C ARG A 81 11.00 -8.76 -8.01
N ILE A 82 9.91 -8.07 -8.33
CA ILE A 82 9.91 -6.66 -8.76
C ILE A 82 10.42 -5.75 -7.65
N SER A 83 10.09 -6.06 -6.39
CA SER A 83 10.44 -5.21 -5.24
C SER A 83 11.96 -5.04 -5.02
N HIS A 84 12.80 -5.87 -5.63
CA HIS A 84 14.27 -5.69 -5.65
C HIS A 84 14.73 -4.54 -6.57
N ASN A 85 13.88 -4.09 -7.50
CA ASN A 85 14.17 -3.04 -8.47
C ASN A 85 13.37 -1.75 -8.22
N THR A 86 12.63 -1.69 -7.12
CA THR A 86 11.85 -0.54 -6.65
C THR A 86 12.30 -0.14 -5.25
N ILE A 87 11.91 1.05 -4.79
CA ILE A 87 12.07 1.41 -3.37
C ILE A 87 11.15 0.56 -2.50
N ALA A 88 9.89 0.42 -2.90
CA ALA A 88 8.88 -0.37 -2.21
C ALA A 88 7.73 -0.71 -3.17
N ILE A 89 6.99 -1.74 -2.80
CA ILE A 89 5.65 -2.00 -3.32
C ILE A 89 4.69 -1.91 -2.15
N GLN A 90 3.61 -1.16 -2.30
CA GLN A 90 2.53 -1.09 -1.32
C GLN A 90 1.28 -1.73 -1.91
N LEU A 91 0.58 -2.51 -1.10
CA LEU A 91 -0.74 -3.06 -1.41
C LEU A 91 -1.70 -2.56 -0.35
N GLU A 92 -2.77 -1.90 -0.76
CA GLU A 92 -3.84 -1.46 0.15
C GLU A 92 -5.15 -2.11 -0.28
N PHE A 93 -5.75 -2.84 0.65
CA PHE A 93 -7.03 -3.49 0.46
C PHE A 93 -8.10 -2.71 1.21
N ASP A 94 -9.25 -2.48 0.59
CA ASP A 94 -10.40 -1.85 1.23
C ASP A 94 -11.73 -2.53 0.87
N GLU A 95 -12.67 -2.41 1.79
CA GLU A 95 -14.07 -2.74 1.60
C GLU A 95 -14.93 -1.47 1.65
N TYR A 96 -15.34 -0.97 0.48
CA TYR A 96 -16.22 0.19 0.37
C TYR A 96 -17.55 -0.16 -0.30
N ASN A 97 -18.67 0.12 0.37
CA ASN A 97 -20.03 -0.18 -0.13
C ASN A 97 -20.22 -1.63 -0.63
N GLY A 98 -19.59 -2.59 0.04
CA GLY A 98 -19.60 -4.01 -0.33
C GLY A 98 -18.61 -4.40 -1.44
N GLY A 99 -18.03 -3.42 -2.13
CA GLY A 99 -16.92 -3.62 -3.07
C GLY A 99 -15.66 -4.11 -2.35
N LYS A 100 -14.82 -4.81 -3.10
CA LYS A 100 -13.54 -5.37 -2.64
C LYS A 100 -12.46 -4.87 -3.58
N ASN A 101 -11.57 -4.03 -3.09
CA ASN A 101 -10.60 -3.34 -3.94
C ASN A 101 -9.19 -3.59 -3.47
N VAL A 102 -8.23 -3.54 -4.40
CA VAL A 102 -6.82 -3.45 -4.09
C VAL A 102 -6.19 -2.29 -4.86
N GLU A 103 -5.45 -1.44 -4.18
CA GLU A 103 -4.50 -0.53 -4.79
C GLU A 103 -3.10 -1.15 -4.68
N ILE A 104 -2.37 -1.22 -5.80
CA ILE A 104 -0.97 -1.70 -5.81
C ILE A 104 -0.11 -0.58 -6.35
N GLU A 105 0.79 -0.09 -5.50
CA GLU A 105 1.67 1.05 -5.77
C GLU A 105 3.12 0.59 -5.88
N PHE A 106 3.80 0.97 -6.96
CA PHE A 106 5.23 0.81 -7.12
C PHE A 106 5.93 2.16 -6.89
N TYR A 107 6.85 2.21 -5.94
CA TYR A 107 7.64 3.40 -5.60
C TYR A 107 9.00 3.37 -6.31
N ASP A 108 9.30 4.41 -7.08
CA ASP A 108 10.57 4.60 -7.81
C ASP A 108 10.96 3.37 -8.67
N LEU A 109 10.07 3.04 -9.62
CA LEU A 109 10.29 1.93 -10.55
C LEU A 109 11.35 2.31 -11.59
N LYS A 110 12.58 1.86 -11.36
CA LYS A 110 13.77 2.18 -12.19
C LYS A 110 13.60 1.90 -13.69
N SER A 111 12.86 0.84 -14.06
CA SER A 111 12.58 0.47 -15.44
C SER A 111 11.16 -0.07 -15.58
N LYS A 112 10.31 0.64 -16.31
CA LYS A 112 8.95 0.15 -16.62
C LYS A 112 8.94 -1.07 -17.55
N LYS A 113 9.98 -1.21 -18.38
CA LYS A 113 10.08 -2.30 -19.36
C LYS A 113 10.08 -3.67 -18.69
N ASP A 114 10.55 -3.75 -17.45
CA ASP A 114 10.72 -5.00 -16.72
C ASP A 114 9.40 -5.55 -16.15
N ILE A 115 8.31 -4.77 -16.20
CA ILE A 115 7.00 -5.16 -15.64
C ILE A 115 5.83 -4.99 -16.60
N HIS A 116 5.98 -4.23 -17.69
CA HIS A 116 4.90 -3.96 -18.66
C HIS A 116 4.30 -5.21 -19.32
N HIS A 117 5.01 -6.34 -19.31
CA HIS A 117 4.51 -7.61 -19.86
C HIS A 117 3.55 -8.35 -18.91
N LEU A 118 3.55 -7.99 -17.62
CA LEU A 118 2.69 -8.61 -16.59
C LEU A 118 1.64 -7.64 -16.07
N PHE A 119 2.01 -6.37 -15.88
CA PHE A 119 1.15 -5.36 -15.28
C PHE A 119 0.87 -4.22 -16.24
N GLU A 120 -0.40 -3.87 -16.32
CA GLU A 120 -0.81 -2.58 -16.84
C GLU A 120 -0.62 -1.56 -15.72
N ILE A 121 0.25 -0.56 -15.94
CA ILE A 121 0.56 0.46 -14.94
C ILE A 121 0.19 1.85 -15.44
N VAL A 122 -0.33 2.67 -14.54
CA VAL A 122 -0.73 4.06 -14.78
C VAL A 122 -0.09 5.00 -13.76
N LYS A 123 -0.02 6.29 -14.08
CA LYS A 123 0.45 7.34 -13.16
C LYS A 123 -0.61 7.85 -12.18
N PRO A 124 -1.86 8.13 -12.60
CA PRO A 124 -2.88 8.56 -11.63
C PRO A 124 -3.20 7.42 -10.65
N PRO A 125 -3.54 7.74 -9.38
CA PRO A 125 -4.00 6.76 -8.41
C PRO A 125 -5.22 5.98 -8.92
N CYS A 126 -5.24 4.67 -8.68
CA CYS A 126 -6.37 3.82 -9.01
C CYS A 126 -6.37 2.53 -8.18
N SER A 127 -7.57 2.04 -7.88
CA SER A 127 -7.77 0.71 -7.34
C SER A 127 -8.31 -0.25 -8.40
N VAL A 128 -8.07 -1.54 -8.19
CA VAL A 128 -8.63 -2.63 -8.98
C VAL A 128 -9.71 -3.32 -8.17
N ALA A 129 -10.91 -3.39 -8.72
CA ALA A 129 -11.99 -4.18 -8.15
C ALA A 129 -11.70 -5.69 -8.30
N LEU A 130 -11.91 -6.43 -7.21
CA LEU A 130 -11.67 -7.86 -7.12
C LEU A 130 -12.98 -8.60 -6.82
N SER A 131 -13.04 -9.87 -7.23
CA SER A 131 -14.07 -10.77 -6.68
C SER A 131 -13.79 -11.03 -5.19
N GLU A 132 -14.85 -11.26 -4.41
CA GLU A 132 -14.72 -11.52 -2.97
C GLU A 132 -13.77 -12.68 -2.65
N ARG A 133 -13.88 -13.78 -3.40
CA ARG A 133 -12.98 -14.93 -3.25
C ARG A 133 -11.53 -14.53 -3.46
N PHE A 134 -11.23 -13.87 -4.57
CA PHE A 134 -9.85 -13.46 -4.89
C PHE A 134 -9.30 -12.49 -3.85
N TYR A 135 -10.13 -11.56 -3.36
CA TYR A 135 -9.74 -10.58 -2.34
C TYR A 135 -9.27 -11.26 -1.04
N TYR A 136 -10.09 -12.14 -0.46
CA TYR A 136 -9.72 -12.80 0.79
C TYR A 136 -8.58 -13.79 0.62
N GLU A 137 -8.58 -14.57 -0.48
CA GLU A 137 -7.48 -15.49 -0.80
C GLU A 137 -6.15 -14.74 -0.95
N PHE A 138 -6.16 -13.53 -1.53
CA PHE A 138 -4.96 -12.72 -1.70
C PHE A 138 -4.42 -12.22 -0.37
N ILE A 139 -5.30 -11.67 0.49
CA ILE A 139 -4.91 -11.22 1.84
C ILE A 139 -4.35 -12.39 2.67
N ASP A 140 -5.01 -13.53 2.65
CA ASP A 140 -4.58 -14.71 3.42
C ASP A 140 -3.22 -15.21 2.94
N LYS A 141 -2.99 -15.29 1.63
CA LYS A 141 -1.69 -15.67 1.06
C LYS A 141 -0.57 -14.70 1.39
N LEU A 142 -0.87 -13.40 1.46
CA LEU A 142 0.10 -12.39 1.91
C LEU A 142 0.47 -12.62 3.39
N ARG A 143 -0.50 -12.96 4.25
CA ARG A 143 -0.26 -13.28 5.67
C ARG A 143 0.51 -14.58 5.86
N GLU A 144 0.23 -15.61 5.06
CA GLU A 144 0.99 -16.87 5.05
C GLU A 144 2.47 -16.63 4.70
N GLY A 145 2.74 -15.66 3.82
CA GLY A 145 4.09 -15.29 3.36
C GLY A 145 4.90 -14.38 4.30
N ALA A 146 4.44 -14.16 5.54
CA ALA A 146 5.07 -13.34 6.57
C ALA A 146 6.04 -14.12 7.50
N TYR A 147 6.27 -15.42 7.28
CA TYR A 147 7.29 -16.17 8.03
C TYR A 147 8.70 -15.86 7.49
N PRO A 148 9.71 -15.65 8.37
CA PRO A 148 11.09 -15.57 7.95
C PRO A 148 11.50 -16.90 7.32
N THR A 149 12.12 -16.84 6.14
CA THR A 149 12.93 -17.96 5.64
C THR A 149 13.94 -18.31 6.72
N GLU A 150 13.95 -19.58 7.09
CA GLU A 150 14.76 -20.21 8.13
C GLU A 150 16.14 -19.57 8.30
N SER A 151 16.44 -19.20 9.55
CA SER A 151 17.81 -18.98 9.99
C SER A 151 18.63 -20.23 9.67
N LYS A 152 19.77 -20.01 9.00
CA LYS A 152 20.81 -20.97 8.61
C LYS A 152 21.09 -22.06 9.64
#